data_AF-A0A928RX71-F1
#
_entry.id   AF-A0A928RX71-F1
#
_cell.length_a   1.000
_cell.length_b   1.000
_cell.length_c   1.000
_cell.angle_alpha   90.00
_cell.angle_beta   90.00
_cell.angle_gamma   90.00
#
_symmetry.space_group_name_H-M   'P 1'
#
loop_
_entity.id
_entity.type
_entity.pdbx_description
1 polymer ?
#
loop_
_entity_poly.entity_id
_entity_poly.type
_entity_poly.pdbx_seq_one_letter_code
_entity_poly.pdbx_strand_id
1 'polypeptide(L)'
;MDDGQEKKKILLVDDDERLRSFCSEVLVGAGYAVEVASSGTEAYGKLRESKFDLVITGMRIPGLDGMGLYLSTLKVYSHMKERFLFMTEDTCADFESQEVITRQYEKYIIKPFDIKELLKKVESLTGANLSAFFARYRDMNENRREERRLCWAEDCKVFEDGPTTSRPFTQTTDISRHGMRIRYMGSPIKEDSTVRIILKHLDVRSTGRIVWSSAINGIEAASGLSLFEPIPATAISIVLRGRKAFIPPLVSRETE
;
A
#
# COMPACT_ATOMS: atom_id res chain seq x y z
N MET A 1 3.05 -28.07 10.82
CA MET A 1 4.30 -28.49 10.18
C MET A 1 4.72 -27.31 9.32
N ASP A 2 5.83 -26.68 9.70
CA ASP A 2 6.46 -25.59 8.94
C ASP A 2 7.22 -26.28 7.79
N ASP A 3 6.62 -26.33 6.61
CA ASP A 3 7.31 -26.84 5.41
C ASP A 3 8.48 -25.90 5.19
N GLY A 4 9.71 -26.41 5.35
CA GLY A 4 10.98 -25.66 5.31
C GLY A 4 11.33 -25.05 3.95
N GLN A 5 10.36 -24.48 3.23
CA GLN A 5 10.60 -23.61 2.10
C GLN A 5 11.09 -22.25 2.58
N GLU A 6 12.26 -21.87 2.09
CA GLU A 6 12.82 -20.53 2.27
C GLU A 6 11.83 -19.48 1.75
N LYS A 7 11.49 -18.50 2.62
CA LYS A 7 10.55 -17.43 2.27
C LYS A 7 11.06 -16.66 1.06
N LYS A 8 10.23 -16.55 0.02
CA LYS A 8 10.50 -15.71 -1.14
C LYS A 8 10.76 -14.27 -0.70
N LYS A 9 11.87 -13.69 -1.16
CA LYS A 9 12.33 -12.37 -0.73
C LYS A 9 11.93 -11.30 -1.75
N ILE A 10 11.21 -10.28 -1.29
CA ILE A 10 10.71 -9.17 -2.11
C ILE A 10 11.43 -7.88 -1.72
N LEU A 11 11.92 -7.14 -2.70
CA LEU A 11 12.32 -5.75 -2.53
C LEU A 11 11.15 -4.84 -2.94
N LEU A 12 10.57 -4.12 -1.99
CA LEU A 12 9.46 -3.19 -2.21
C LEU A 12 9.97 -1.75 -2.21
N VAL A 13 9.81 -1.06 -3.33
CA VAL A 13 10.33 0.29 -3.58
C VAL A 13 9.18 1.23 -3.90
N ASP A 14 9.00 2.24 -3.06
CA ASP A 14 8.01 3.31 -3.28
C ASP A 14 8.48 4.52 -2.47
N ASP A 15 8.23 5.74 -2.92
CA ASP A 15 8.57 6.94 -2.16
C ASP A 15 7.54 7.25 -1.07
N ASP A 16 6.29 6.85 -1.28
CA ASP A 16 5.25 6.87 -0.27
C ASP A 16 5.53 5.81 0.81
N GLU A 17 6.09 6.28 1.93
CA GLU A 17 6.37 5.47 3.12
C GLU A 17 5.16 4.68 3.62
N ARG A 18 3.97 5.23 3.44
CA ARG A 18 2.72 4.72 4.00
C ARG A 18 2.23 3.57 3.15
N LEU A 19 2.19 3.77 1.83
CA LEU A 19 1.88 2.70 0.88
C LEU A 19 2.94 1.59 0.98
N ARG A 20 4.23 1.95 1.06
CA ARG A 20 5.34 1.00 1.23
C ARG A 20 5.18 0.16 2.48
N SER A 21 4.86 0.78 3.62
CA SER A 21 4.63 0.08 4.88
C SER A 21 3.42 -0.85 4.81
N PHE A 22 2.30 -0.40 4.25
CA PHE A 22 1.10 -1.21 4.11
C PHE A 22 1.31 -2.43 3.20
N CYS A 23 1.88 -2.21 2.01
CA CYS A 23 2.20 -3.30 1.08
C CYS A 23 3.18 -4.29 1.72
N SER A 24 4.16 -3.81 2.49
CA SER A 24 5.07 -4.68 3.25
C SER A 24 4.32 -5.56 4.24
N GLU A 25 3.41 -5.01 5.05
CA GLU A 25 2.61 -5.80 6.01
C GLU A 25 1.74 -6.85 5.34
N VAL A 26 1.08 -6.49 4.24
CA VAL A 26 0.27 -7.41 3.45
C VAL A 26 1.11 -8.57 2.93
N LEU A 27 2.29 -8.28 2.36
CA LEU A 27 3.19 -9.28 1.80
C LEU A 27 3.82 -10.16 2.90
N VAL A 28 4.25 -9.58 4.01
CA VAL A 28 4.75 -10.35 5.17
C VAL A 28 3.67 -11.27 5.72
N GLY A 29 2.44 -10.78 5.86
CA GLY A 29 1.28 -11.60 6.26
C GLY A 29 0.98 -12.74 5.29
N ALA A 30 1.24 -12.53 4.00
CA ALA A 30 1.15 -13.56 2.96
C ALA A 30 2.33 -14.55 2.94
N GLY A 31 3.31 -14.39 3.82
CA GLY A 31 4.43 -15.33 4.00
C GLY A 31 5.73 -14.93 3.31
N TYR A 32 5.80 -13.76 2.70
CA TYR A 32 7.02 -13.26 2.04
C TYR A 32 8.00 -12.64 3.05
N ALA A 33 9.30 -12.67 2.74
CA ALA A 33 10.29 -11.82 3.40
C ALA A 33 10.38 -10.51 2.61
N VAL A 34 10.19 -9.36 3.26
CA VAL A 34 10.14 -8.06 2.57
C VAL A 34 11.23 -7.15 3.08
N GLU A 35 12.03 -6.60 2.16
CA GLU A 35 12.84 -5.42 2.42
C GLU A 35 12.25 -4.23 1.68
N VAL A 36 12.33 -3.05 2.28
CA VAL A 36 11.73 -1.82 1.73
C VAL A 36 12.81 -0.84 1.32
N ALA A 37 12.58 -0.03 0.28
CA ALA A 37 13.42 1.10 -0.09
C ALA A 37 12.56 2.30 -0.50
N SER A 38 13.05 3.50 -0.21
CA SER A 38 12.35 4.78 -0.46
C SER A 38 12.77 5.47 -1.77
N SER A 39 13.82 4.98 -2.42
CA SER A 39 14.35 5.52 -3.67
C SER A 39 14.92 4.40 -4.53
N GLY A 40 15.01 4.60 -5.85
CA GLY A 40 15.64 3.60 -6.72
C GLY A 40 17.14 3.49 -6.48
N THR A 41 17.80 4.54 -6.00
CA THR A 41 19.21 4.50 -5.61
C THR A 41 19.43 3.58 -4.41
N GLU A 42 18.60 3.71 -3.36
CA GLU A 42 18.63 2.80 -2.20
C GLU A 42 18.34 1.35 -2.63
N ALA A 43 17.31 1.16 -3.47
CA ALA A 43 16.94 -0.15 -4.00
C ALA A 43 18.08 -0.81 -4.79
N TYR A 44 18.76 -0.05 -5.64
CA TYR A 44 19.90 -0.53 -6.41
C TYR A 44 21.08 -0.92 -5.49
N GLY A 45 21.30 -0.19 -4.40
CA GLY A 45 22.24 -0.58 -3.34
C GLY A 45 21.92 -1.95 -2.75
N LYS A 46 20.66 -2.16 -2.33
CA LYS A 46 20.21 -3.43 -1.75
C LYS A 46 20.30 -4.61 -2.72
N LEU A 47 20.02 -4.39 -4.01
CA LEU A 47 20.19 -5.40 -5.06
C LEU A 47 21.64 -5.88 -5.23
N ARG A 48 22.63 -5.08 -4.81
CA ARG A 48 24.05 -5.49 -4.84
C ARG A 48 24.44 -6.35 -3.64
N GLU A 49 23.73 -6.20 -2.52
CA GLU A 49 24.05 -6.84 -1.25
C GLU A 49 23.25 -8.13 -1.03
N SER A 50 22.05 -8.21 -1.60
CA SER A 50 21.10 -9.30 -1.38
C SER A 50 20.49 -9.82 -2.69
N LYS A 51 20.13 -11.10 -2.68
CA LYS A 51 19.32 -11.70 -3.74
C LYS A 51 17.84 -11.48 -3.46
N PHE A 52 17.07 -11.19 -4.50
CA PHE A 52 15.61 -11.03 -4.42
C PHE A 52 14.91 -11.92 -5.46
N ASP A 53 13.76 -12.46 -5.08
CA ASP A 53 12.88 -13.22 -5.96
C ASP A 53 11.98 -12.28 -6.79
N LEU A 54 11.66 -11.10 -6.26
CA LEU A 54 10.84 -10.10 -6.92
C LEU A 54 11.23 -8.69 -6.45
N VAL A 55 11.24 -7.73 -7.38
CA VAL A 55 11.27 -6.30 -7.09
C VAL A 55 9.89 -5.74 -7.43
N ILE A 56 9.25 -5.09 -6.47
CA ILE A 56 8.03 -4.31 -6.69
C ILE A 56 8.44 -2.85 -6.59
N THR A 57 8.24 -2.05 -7.63
CA THR A 57 8.73 -0.66 -7.66
C THR A 57 7.69 0.31 -8.20
N GLY A 58 7.56 1.47 -7.57
CA GLY A 58 6.89 2.63 -8.19
C GLY A 58 7.60 3.05 -9.47
N MET A 59 6.85 3.51 -10.48
CA MET A 59 7.42 4.09 -11.71
C MET A 59 8.10 5.43 -11.42
N ARG A 60 7.43 6.30 -10.66
CA ARG A 60 7.93 7.60 -10.23
C ARG A 60 8.41 7.48 -8.78
N ILE A 61 9.72 7.42 -8.60
CA ILE A 61 10.40 7.39 -7.30
C ILE A 61 11.68 8.25 -7.40
N PRO A 62 12.16 8.85 -6.29
CA PRO A 62 13.34 9.71 -6.33
C PRO A 62 14.63 8.93 -6.62
N GLY A 63 15.64 9.65 -7.12
CA GLY A 63 16.92 9.07 -7.52
C GLY A 63 16.81 8.39 -8.87
N LEU A 64 17.09 7.09 -8.93
CA LEU A 64 16.74 6.25 -10.07
C LEU A 64 15.23 6.04 -10.08
N ASP A 65 14.55 6.44 -11.16
CA ASP A 65 13.14 6.10 -11.35
C ASP A 65 12.97 4.58 -11.56
N GLY A 66 11.73 4.08 -11.54
CA GLY A 66 11.47 2.64 -11.60
C GLY A 66 12.06 1.97 -12.84
N MET A 67 12.04 2.66 -13.98
CA MET A 67 12.63 2.15 -15.22
C MET A 67 14.15 2.26 -15.27
N GLY A 68 14.73 3.33 -14.76
CA GLY A 68 16.17 3.48 -14.57
C GLY A 68 16.71 2.39 -13.64
N LEU A 69 16.00 2.08 -12.56
CA LEU A 69 16.32 0.96 -11.67
C LEU A 69 16.30 -0.37 -12.43
N TYR A 70 15.23 -0.66 -13.18
CA TYR A 70 15.10 -1.88 -13.97
C TYR A 70 16.24 -2.02 -15.00
N LEU A 71 16.45 -1.02 -15.84
CA LEU A 71 17.47 -1.05 -16.89
C LEU A 71 18.88 -1.16 -16.30
N SER A 72 19.17 -0.45 -15.22
CA SER A 72 20.47 -0.53 -14.54
C SER A 72 20.69 -1.90 -13.91
N THR A 73 19.64 -2.49 -13.33
CA THR A 73 19.68 -3.85 -12.78
C THR A 73 19.97 -4.87 -13.87
N LEU A 74 19.31 -4.79 -15.04
CA LEU A 74 19.50 -5.78 -16.11
C LEU A 74 20.86 -5.74 -16.79
N LYS A 75 21.57 -4.60 -16.74
CA LYS A 75 22.96 -4.51 -17.23
C LYS A 75 23.90 -5.46 -16.48
N VAL A 76 23.60 -5.74 -15.21
CA VAL A 76 24.45 -6.55 -14.33
C VAL A 76 23.81 -7.91 -14.01
N TYR A 77 22.49 -7.93 -13.84
CA TYR A 77 21.70 -9.06 -13.36
C TYR A 77 20.60 -9.42 -14.36
N SER A 78 21.00 -9.94 -15.53
CA SER A 78 20.06 -10.28 -16.62
C SER A 78 18.94 -11.25 -16.21
N HIS A 79 19.18 -12.12 -15.22
CA HIS A 79 18.17 -13.04 -14.65
C HIS A 79 17.01 -12.34 -13.93
N MET A 80 17.14 -11.04 -13.61
CA MET A 80 16.09 -10.24 -12.96
C MET A 80 15.01 -9.74 -13.93
N LYS A 81 15.17 -9.95 -15.25
CA LYS A 81 14.23 -9.47 -16.28
C LYS A 81 12.78 -9.86 -16.02
N GLU A 82 12.56 -11.05 -15.49
CA GLU A 82 11.22 -11.57 -15.19
C GLU A 82 10.73 -11.29 -13.76
N ARG A 83 11.52 -10.55 -12.96
CA ARG A 83 11.34 -10.37 -11.51
C ARG A 83 11.04 -8.92 -11.13
N PHE A 84 10.36 -8.18 -11.99
CA PHE A 84 9.92 -6.81 -11.71
C PHE A 84 8.40 -6.68 -11.84
N LEU A 85 7.79 -6.02 -10.87
CA LEU A 85 6.39 -5.60 -10.85
C LEU A 85 6.33 -4.09 -10.64
N PHE A 86 5.77 -3.36 -11.60
CA PHE A 86 5.71 -1.91 -11.54
C PHE A 86 4.39 -1.43 -10.93
N MET A 87 4.45 -0.49 -10.00
CA MET A 87 3.29 0.24 -9.50
C MET A 87 3.22 1.61 -10.18
N THR A 88 2.09 1.94 -10.77
CA THR A 88 1.94 3.16 -11.58
C THR A 88 0.61 3.86 -11.30
N GLU A 89 0.57 5.18 -11.41
CA GLU A 89 -0.69 5.95 -11.32
C GLU A 89 -1.34 6.15 -12.70
N ASP A 90 -0.55 6.05 -13.79
CA ASP A 90 -1.01 6.25 -15.17
C ASP A 90 -0.65 5.03 -16.04
N THR A 91 -1.57 4.62 -16.91
CA THR A 91 -1.41 3.52 -17.88
C THR A 91 -0.80 3.96 -19.20
N CYS A 92 -0.79 5.27 -19.50
CA CYS A 92 -0.39 5.81 -20.80
C CYS A 92 0.94 6.57 -20.72
N ALA A 93 1.04 7.61 -19.88
CA ALA A 93 2.24 8.48 -19.87
C ALA A 93 3.52 7.75 -19.45
N ASP A 94 3.43 6.82 -18.50
CA ASP A 94 4.58 6.08 -17.99
C ASP A 94 5.06 4.95 -18.94
N PHE A 95 4.26 4.60 -19.96
CA PHE A 95 4.48 3.44 -20.84
C PHE A 95 4.57 3.78 -22.35
N GLU A 96 4.07 4.94 -22.78
CA GLU A 96 4.04 5.39 -24.19
C GLU A 96 5.43 5.56 -24.83
N SER A 97 6.49 5.66 -24.02
CA SER A 97 7.87 5.78 -24.53
C SER A 97 8.67 4.46 -24.49
N GLN A 98 8.13 3.36 -23.94
CA GLN A 98 8.94 2.16 -23.66
C GLN A 98 8.24 0.85 -24.06
N GLU A 99 8.59 0.33 -25.24
CA GLU A 99 8.20 -1.00 -25.75
C GLU A 99 8.47 -2.16 -24.77
N VAL A 100 9.38 -1.94 -23.81
CA VAL A 100 9.90 -2.96 -22.90
C VAL A 100 8.87 -3.44 -21.89
N ILE A 101 7.98 -2.56 -21.43
CA ILE A 101 6.93 -2.92 -20.47
C ILE A 101 5.64 -3.32 -21.20
N THR A 102 5.34 -2.66 -22.33
CA THR A 102 4.15 -2.92 -23.14
C THR A 102 4.16 -4.31 -23.77
N ARG A 103 5.30 -4.93 -24.07
CA ARG A 103 5.32 -6.34 -24.53
C ARG A 103 4.96 -7.36 -23.45
N GLN A 104 4.93 -6.96 -22.18
CA GLN A 104 4.66 -7.83 -21.03
C GLN A 104 3.52 -7.25 -20.16
N TYR A 105 2.37 -6.94 -20.78
CA TYR A 105 1.13 -6.33 -20.24
C TYR A 105 0.64 -6.80 -18.85
N GLU A 106 1.31 -7.74 -18.19
CA GLU A 106 0.96 -8.30 -16.90
C GLU A 106 1.87 -7.87 -15.73
N LYS A 107 2.99 -7.17 -15.98
CA LYS A 107 3.97 -6.81 -14.94
C LYS A 107 3.80 -5.43 -14.32
N TYR A 108 2.58 -4.92 -14.29
CA TYR A 108 2.27 -3.70 -13.57
C TYR A 108 0.95 -3.81 -12.80
N ILE A 109 0.79 -2.91 -11.84
CA ILE A 109 -0.42 -2.67 -11.07
C ILE A 109 -0.69 -1.17 -11.07
N ILE A 110 -1.94 -0.79 -11.30
CA ILE A 110 -2.38 0.60 -11.30
C ILE A 110 -2.79 0.99 -9.89
N LYS A 111 -2.22 2.06 -9.35
CA LYS A 111 -2.66 2.70 -8.12
C LYS A 111 -3.94 3.51 -8.39
N PRO A 112 -4.94 3.47 -7.49
CA PRO A 112 -5.08 2.56 -6.34
C PRO A 112 -5.44 1.13 -6.78
N PHE A 113 -4.97 0.12 -6.05
CA PHE A 113 -5.21 -1.30 -6.36
C PHE A 113 -5.87 -2.05 -5.21
N ASP A 114 -6.46 -3.21 -5.51
CA ASP A 114 -6.97 -4.12 -4.48
C ASP A 114 -5.83 -4.96 -3.88
N ILE A 115 -5.90 -5.27 -2.59
CA ILE A 115 -5.01 -6.24 -1.91
C ILE A 115 -4.96 -7.56 -2.69
N LYS A 116 -6.12 -8.08 -3.13
CA LYS A 116 -6.21 -9.31 -3.91
C LYS A 116 -5.51 -9.19 -5.26
N GLU A 117 -5.52 -8.01 -5.87
CA GLU A 117 -4.83 -7.76 -7.13
C GLU A 117 -3.30 -7.80 -6.94
N LEU A 118 -2.79 -7.11 -5.92
CA LEU A 118 -1.38 -7.17 -5.52
C LEU A 118 -0.94 -8.61 -5.29
N LEU A 119 -1.64 -9.33 -4.42
CA LEU A 119 -1.26 -10.68 -4.04
C LEU A 119 -1.30 -11.66 -5.21
N LYS A 120 -2.29 -11.57 -6.10
CA LYS A 120 -2.35 -12.42 -7.31
C LYS A 120 -1.19 -12.17 -8.27
N LYS A 121 -0.80 -10.91 -8.46
CA LYS A 121 0.36 -10.56 -9.31
C LYS A 121 1.66 -11.07 -8.71
N VAL A 122 1.84 -10.91 -7.40
CA VAL A 122 3.02 -11.41 -6.68
C VAL A 122 3.05 -12.94 -6.71
N GLU A 123 1.93 -13.61 -6.49
CA GLU A 123 1.80 -15.08 -6.60
C GLU A 123 2.24 -15.57 -7.98
N SER A 124 1.70 -14.95 -9.05
CA SER A 124 2.04 -15.29 -10.44
C SER A 124 3.54 -15.13 -10.74
N LEU A 125 4.17 -14.05 -10.25
CA LEU A 125 5.58 -13.75 -10.54
C LEU A 125 6.57 -14.55 -9.68
N THR A 126 6.18 -14.92 -8.47
CA THR A 126 7.04 -15.68 -7.54
C THR A 126 6.85 -17.20 -7.64
N GLY A 127 5.73 -17.64 -8.21
CA GLY A 127 5.31 -19.05 -8.24
C GLY A 127 4.95 -19.60 -6.85
N ALA A 128 4.81 -18.75 -5.84
CA ALA A 128 4.37 -19.16 -4.51
C ALA A 128 2.92 -19.66 -4.56
N ASN A 129 2.54 -20.54 -3.63
CA ASN A 129 1.15 -20.98 -3.50
C ASN A 129 0.49 -20.22 -2.35
N LEU A 130 -0.35 -19.23 -2.69
CA LEU A 130 -1.10 -18.46 -1.71
C LEU A 130 -2.50 -19.04 -1.47
N SER A 131 -2.86 -20.22 -1.98
CA SER A 131 -4.21 -20.78 -1.81
C SER A 131 -4.62 -20.94 -0.34
N ALA A 132 -3.71 -21.43 0.51
CA ALA A 132 -3.95 -21.55 1.95
C ALA A 132 -4.01 -20.18 2.65
N PHE A 133 -3.27 -19.18 2.14
CA PHE A 133 -3.39 -17.80 2.62
C PHE A 133 -4.74 -17.23 2.19
N PHE A 134 -5.15 -17.36 0.93
CA PHE A 134 -6.42 -16.88 0.41
C PHE A 134 -7.64 -17.56 1.04
N ALA A 135 -7.53 -18.85 1.40
CA ALA A 135 -8.56 -19.56 2.16
C ALA A 135 -8.71 -18.92 3.55
N ARG A 136 -7.62 -18.77 4.29
CA ARG A 136 -7.61 -18.08 5.59
C ARG A 136 -8.05 -16.61 5.48
N TYR A 137 -7.61 -15.92 4.43
CA TYR A 137 -7.99 -14.54 4.14
C TYR A 137 -9.47 -14.42 3.76
N ARG A 138 -10.07 -15.46 3.16
CA ARG A 138 -11.51 -15.55 2.91
C ARG A 138 -12.28 -15.83 4.19
N ASP A 139 -11.85 -16.78 5.01
CA ASP A 139 -12.50 -17.12 6.29
C ASP A 139 -12.42 -15.96 7.30
N MET A 140 -11.29 -15.22 7.32
CA MET A 140 -11.18 -13.94 8.04
C MET A 140 -12.15 -12.87 7.52
N ASN A 141 -12.51 -12.92 6.23
CA ASN A 141 -13.50 -12.03 5.63
C ASN A 141 -14.95 -12.50 5.81
N GLU A 142 -15.23 -13.81 5.84
CA GLU A 142 -16.56 -14.38 6.10
C GLU A 142 -17.06 -13.99 7.50
N ASN A 143 -16.14 -13.85 8.46
CA ASN A 143 -16.49 -13.34 9.79
C ASN A 143 -16.51 -11.81 9.93
N ARG A 144 -16.33 -10.98 8.87
CA ARG A 144 -16.83 -9.59 8.91
C ARG A 144 -16.92 -8.71 7.65
N ARG A 145 -16.27 -8.92 6.49
CA ARG A 145 -16.44 -8.02 5.30
C ARG A 145 -16.08 -8.66 3.95
N GLU A 146 -17.05 -8.74 3.03
CA GLU A 146 -16.87 -9.15 1.61
C GLU A 146 -16.37 -8.03 0.68
N GLU A 147 -16.19 -6.83 1.20
CA GLU A 147 -15.98 -5.63 0.39
C GLU A 147 -14.57 -5.49 -0.19
N ARG A 148 -14.51 -4.86 -1.36
CA ARG A 148 -13.26 -4.44 -2.02
C ARG A 148 -12.48 -3.48 -1.11
N ARG A 149 -11.24 -3.84 -0.78
CA ARG A 149 -10.29 -3.05 0.01
C ARG A 149 -9.20 -2.51 -0.90
N LEU A 150 -9.13 -1.20 -1.00
CA LEU A 150 -8.14 -0.50 -1.81
C LEU A 150 -6.91 -0.19 -0.95
N CYS A 151 -5.75 -0.58 -1.47
CA CYS A 151 -4.43 -0.25 -0.96
C CYS A 151 -4.11 1.18 -1.37
N TRP A 152 -4.23 2.11 -0.42
CA TRP A 152 -4.05 3.54 -0.66
C TRP A 152 -3.87 4.25 0.68
N ALA A 153 -2.89 5.16 0.72
CA ALA A 153 -2.65 6.00 1.86
C ALA A 153 -3.38 7.33 1.73
N GLU A 154 -4.43 7.51 2.52
CA GLU A 154 -5.19 8.77 2.62
C GLU A 154 -4.85 9.49 3.92
N ASP A 155 -4.56 10.78 3.84
CA ASP A 155 -4.54 11.63 5.03
C ASP A 155 -5.92 11.67 5.68
N CYS A 156 -6.01 11.29 6.96
CA CYS A 156 -7.25 11.39 7.69
C CYS A 156 -7.08 12.07 9.05
N LYS A 157 -8.18 12.56 9.61
CA LYS A 157 -8.25 13.03 11.00
C LYS A 157 -9.24 12.17 11.74
N VAL A 158 -8.83 11.64 12.88
CA VAL A 158 -9.67 10.82 13.74
C VAL A 158 -9.83 11.52 15.08
N PHE A 159 -11.08 11.69 15.49
CA PHE A 159 -11.46 12.31 16.75
C PHE A 159 -12.23 11.29 17.57
N GLU A 160 -11.76 11.00 18.78
CA GLU A 160 -12.53 10.22 19.76
C GLU A 160 -13.71 11.05 20.29
N ASP A 161 -14.60 10.42 21.06
CA ASP A 161 -15.69 11.12 21.72
C ASP A 161 -15.16 11.92 22.93
N GLY A 162 -15.37 13.23 22.96
CA GLY A 162 -14.85 14.13 24.00
C GLY A 162 -13.57 14.94 23.73
N PRO A 163 -12.67 14.63 22.77
CA PRO A 163 -11.60 15.54 22.36
C PRO A 163 -11.93 16.44 21.14
N THR A 164 -11.60 17.72 21.26
CA THR A 164 -11.61 18.70 20.15
C THR A 164 -10.43 18.55 19.20
N THR A 165 -9.37 17.86 19.63
CA THR A 165 -8.13 17.63 18.87
C THR A 165 -8.12 16.25 18.23
N SER A 166 -7.76 16.16 16.94
CA SER A 166 -7.60 14.88 16.26
C SER A 166 -6.31 14.18 16.66
N ARG A 167 -6.29 12.84 16.54
CA ARG A 167 -5.05 12.06 16.60
C ARG A 167 -4.04 12.59 15.57
N PRO A 168 -2.78 12.84 15.98
CA PRO A 168 -1.76 13.33 15.07
C PRO A 168 -1.33 12.24 14.10
N PHE A 169 -0.92 12.66 12.89
CA PHE A 169 -0.39 11.79 11.84
C PHE A 169 -1.27 10.57 11.53
N THR A 170 -2.59 10.76 11.49
CA THR A 170 -3.53 9.67 11.19
C THR A 170 -3.66 9.48 9.68
N GLN A 171 -3.51 8.24 9.21
CA GLN A 171 -3.59 7.90 7.79
C GLN A 171 -4.33 6.59 7.60
N THR A 172 -5.02 6.43 6.47
CA THR A 172 -5.53 5.12 6.09
C THR A 172 -4.40 4.24 5.57
N THR A 173 -4.45 2.96 5.88
CA THR A 173 -3.58 1.94 5.29
C THR A 173 -4.34 1.14 4.23
N ASP A 174 -5.64 0.96 4.43
CA ASP A 174 -6.58 0.45 3.43
C ASP A 174 -7.95 1.10 3.62
N ILE A 175 -8.74 1.12 2.55
CA ILE A 175 -10.08 1.69 2.56
C ILE A 175 -11.08 0.83 1.76
N SER A 176 -12.30 0.74 2.27
CA SER A 176 -13.46 0.11 1.64
C SER A 176 -14.69 0.98 1.87
N ARG A 177 -15.83 0.58 1.31
CA ARG A 177 -17.07 1.33 1.44
C ARG A 177 -17.50 1.48 2.91
N HIS A 178 -17.43 0.43 3.71
CA HIS A 178 -17.91 0.45 5.11
C HIS A 178 -16.78 0.36 6.14
N GLY A 179 -15.54 0.51 5.72
CA GLY A 179 -14.42 0.25 6.62
C GLY A 179 -13.10 0.79 6.16
N MET A 180 -12.23 1.04 7.12
CA MET A 180 -10.86 1.46 6.87
C MET A 180 -9.97 0.88 7.96
N ARG A 181 -8.69 0.73 7.65
CA ARG A 181 -7.65 0.58 8.66
C ARG A 181 -6.88 1.87 8.71
N ILE A 182 -6.59 2.34 9.91
CA ILE A 182 -5.79 3.55 10.13
C ILE A 182 -4.54 3.23 10.93
N ARG A 183 -3.52 4.05 10.73
CA ARG A 183 -2.34 4.17 11.58
C ARG A 183 -2.25 5.59 12.10
N TYR A 184 -1.80 5.74 13.34
CA TYR A 184 -1.65 7.04 13.99
C TYR A 184 -0.61 6.98 15.09
N MET A 185 -0.13 8.16 15.49
CA MET A 185 0.80 8.30 16.62
C MET A 185 0.03 8.29 17.96
N GLY A 186 0.63 7.62 18.95
CA GLY A 186 0.13 7.50 20.32
C GLY A 186 -0.43 6.12 20.66
N SER A 187 -1.10 6.05 21.81
CA SER A 187 -1.63 4.79 22.34
C SER A 187 -2.86 4.30 21.56
N PRO A 188 -3.09 2.97 21.49
CA PRO A 188 -4.27 2.39 20.86
C PRO A 188 -5.58 2.99 21.38
N ILE A 189 -6.48 3.35 20.46
CA ILE A 189 -7.85 3.75 20.78
C ILE A 189 -8.59 2.52 21.31
N LYS A 190 -9.39 2.70 22.37
CA LYS A 190 -10.17 1.60 22.96
C LYS A 190 -11.13 0.99 21.93
N GLU A 191 -11.24 -0.34 21.94
CA GLU A 191 -12.22 -1.06 21.12
C GLU A 191 -13.64 -0.64 21.49
N ASP A 192 -14.54 -0.71 20.51
CA ASP A 192 -15.92 -0.24 20.56
C ASP A 192 -16.11 1.28 20.73
N SER A 193 -15.04 2.06 20.87
CA SER A 193 -15.13 3.53 20.84
C SER A 193 -15.69 4.02 19.51
N THR A 194 -16.59 5.00 19.59
CA THR A 194 -17.04 5.78 18.43
C THR A 194 -16.06 6.89 18.14
N VAL A 195 -15.74 7.07 16.86
CA VAL A 195 -14.84 8.11 16.38
C VAL A 195 -15.44 8.85 15.18
N ARG A 196 -15.15 10.15 15.08
CA ARG A 196 -15.39 10.94 13.87
C ARG A 196 -14.16 10.93 12.99
N ILE A 197 -14.36 10.79 11.68
CA ILE A 197 -13.31 10.64 10.68
C ILE A 197 -13.50 11.70 9.60
N ILE A 198 -12.40 12.35 9.20
CA ILE A 198 -12.35 13.25 8.05
C ILE A 198 -11.26 12.75 7.11
N LEU A 199 -11.63 12.34 5.89
CA LEU A 199 -10.73 11.96 4.80
C LEU A 199 -10.52 13.18 3.91
N LYS A 200 -9.31 13.75 3.92
CA LYS A 200 -9.09 15.09 3.38
C LYS A 200 -9.27 15.17 1.86
N HIS A 201 -8.61 14.29 1.09
CA HIS A 201 -8.62 14.37 -0.37
C HIS A 201 -9.87 13.73 -0.99
N LEU A 202 -10.65 12.99 -0.19
CA LEU A 202 -11.95 12.46 -0.62
C LEU A 202 -13.11 13.42 -0.35
N ASP A 203 -12.87 14.47 0.44
CA ASP A 203 -13.92 15.32 1.02
C ASP A 203 -15.03 14.51 1.72
N VAL A 204 -14.63 13.47 2.45
CA VAL A 204 -15.55 12.58 3.15
C VAL A 204 -15.43 12.80 4.65
N ARG A 205 -16.57 13.06 5.29
CA ARG A 205 -16.71 13.07 6.75
C ARG A 205 -17.64 11.93 7.14
N SER A 206 -17.22 11.10 8.08
CA SER A 206 -17.99 9.94 8.52
C SER A 206 -17.78 9.69 10.01
N THR A 207 -18.57 8.78 10.57
CA THR A 207 -18.41 8.24 11.91
C THR A 207 -18.21 6.74 11.82
N GLY A 208 -17.50 6.19 12.79
CA GLY A 208 -17.31 4.75 12.87
C GLY A 208 -16.96 4.27 14.26
N ARG A 209 -16.97 2.95 14.40
CA ARG A 209 -16.59 2.23 15.62
C ARG A 209 -15.24 1.57 15.45
N ILE A 210 -14.38 1.64 16.47
CA ILE A 210 -13.16 0.85 16.55
C ILE A 210 -13.52 -0.62 16.73
N VAL A 211 -13.08 -1.47 15.79
CA VAL A 211 -13.35 -2.91 15.77
C VAL A 211 -12.21 -3.70 16.42
N TRP A 212 -10.98 -3.20 16.26
CA TRP A 212 -9.78 -3.71 16.91
C TRP A 212 -8.75 -2.60 16.98
N SER A 213 -7.82 -2.70 17.92
CA SER A 213 -6.74 -1.73 18.08
C SER A 213 -5.48 -2.40 18.63
N SER A 214 -4.32 -2.07 18.08
CA SER A 214 -3.04 -2.64 18.52
C SER A 214 -1.93 -1.61 18.49
N ALA A 215 -1.02 -1.68 19.46
CA ALA A 215 0.26 -1.00 19.36
C ALA A 215 1.10 -1.66 18.27
N ILE A 216 1.80 -0.85 17.48
CA ILE A 216 2.75 -1.32 16.46
C ILE A 216 4.16 -1.30 17.05
N ASN A 217 4.50 -0.20 17.71
CA ASN A 217 5.77 0.04 18.38
C ASN A 217 5.54 0.95 19.61
N GLY A 218 6.60 1.49 20.20
CA GLY A 218 6.50 2.36 21.38
C GLY A 218 5.87 3.74 21.13
N ILE A 219 5.58 4.10 19.88
CA ILE A 219 5.10 5.43 19.49
C ILE A 219 3.87 5.43 18.57
N GLU A 220 3.57 4.31 17.89
CA GLU A 220 2.48 4.17 16.91
C GLU A 220 1.49 3.07 17.29
N ALA A 221 0.25 3.28 16.87
CA ALA A 221 -0.82 2.30 16.93
C ALA A 221 -1.58 2.21 15.60
N ALA A 222 -2.23 1.05 15.39
CA ALA A 222 -3.17 0.84 14.30
C ALA A 222 -4.54 0.42 14.85
N SER A 223 -5.58 0.80 14.11
CA SER A 223 -6.95 0.38 14.41
C SER A 223 -7.71 0.03 13.15
N GLY A 224 -8.59 -0.96 13.27
CA GLY A 224 -9.61 -1.26 12.28
C GLY A 224 -10.92 -0.55 12.62
N LEU A 225 -11.53 0.10 11.64
CA LEU A 225 -12.76 0.87 11.83
C LEU A 225 -13.91 0.26 11.02
N SER A 226 -15.10 0.31 11.60
CA SER A 226 -16.38 0.11 10.90
C SER A 226 -17.08 1.44 10.79
N LEU A 227 -17.32 1.90 9.56
CA LEU A 227 -18.07 3.13 9.34
C LEU A 227 -19.56 2.86 9.55
N PHE A 228 -20.25 3.80 10.17
CA PHE A 228 -21.70 3.75 10.30
C PHE A 228 -22.38 4.13 8.99
N GLU A 229 -21.81 5.10 8.27
CA GLU A 229 -22.24 5.48 6.93
C GLU A 229 -21.17 5.11 5.91
N PRO A 230 -21.57 4.49 4.77
CA PRO A 230 -20.62 4.10 3.75
C PRO A 230 -19.96 5.32 3.09
N ILE A 231 -18.68 5.19 2.77
CA ILE A 231 -18.02 6.13 1.87
C ILE A 231 -18.78 6.15 0.54
N PRO A 232 -19.17 7.34 0.04
CA PRO A 232 -19.90 7.44 -1.22
C PRO A 232 -19.15 6.74 -2.36
N ALA A 233 -19.88 5.96 -3.16
CA ALA A 233 -19.28 5.29 -4.32
C ALA A 233 -18.65 6.29 -5.30
N THR A 234 -19.14 7.53 -5.33
CA THR A 234 -18.56 8.64 -6.09
C THR A 234 -17.20 9.07 -5.56
N ALA A 235 -17.00 9.14 -4.24
CA ALA A 235 -15.70 9.45 -3.63
C ALA A 235 -14.68 8.33 -3.90
N ILE A 236 -15.09 7.06 -3.76
CA ILE A 236 -14.26 5.92 -4.17
C ILE A 236 -14.00 5.97 -5.68
N SER A 237 -14.98 6.38 -6.48
CA SER A 237 -14.81 6.53 -7.92
C SER A 237 -13.86 7.67 -8.28
N ILE A 238 -13.77 8.75 -7.49
CA ILE A 238 -12.76 9.81 -7.68
C ILE A 238 -11.36 9.21 -7.48
N VAL A 239 -11.18 8.36 -6.48
CA VAL A 239 -9.92 7.63 -6.25
C VAL A 239 -9.62 6.67 -7.41
N LEU A 240 -10.62 5.96 -7.93
CA LEU A 240 -10.47 5.02 -9.04
C LEU A 240 -10.33 5.70 -10.42
N ARG A 241 -10.93 6.88 -10.62
CA ARG A 241 -10.91 7.66 -11.87
C ARG A 241 -9.78 8.67 -11.91
N GLY A 242 -9.29 9.09 -10.74
CA GLY A 242 -8.17 10.01 -10.52
C GLY A 242 -6.81 9.43 -10.88
N ARG A 243 -6.70 8.76 -12.04
CA ARG A 243 -5.43 8.41 -12.71
C ARG A 243 -4.52 9.62 -12.99
N LYS A 244 -4.90 10.81 -12.53
CA LYS A 244 -4.15 12.07 -12.54
C LYS A 244 -4.53 12.90 -11.32
N ALA A 245 -3.50 13.52 -10.74
CA ALA A 245 -3.50 14.60 -9.74
C ALA A 245 -3.43 14.18 -8.26
N PHE A 246 -2.24 13.74 -7.84
CA PHE A 246 -1.65 14.31 -6.63
C PHE A 246 -1.39 15.80 -6.89
N ILE A 247 -2.09 16.68 -6.19
CA ILE A 247 -1.70 18.09 -6.03
C ILE A 247 -1.05 18.17 -4.64
N PRO A 248 0.29 18.33 -4.53
CA PRO A 248 0.90 18.57 -3.23
C PRO A 248 0.33 19.86 -2.63
N PRO A 249 0.16 19.94 -1.30
CA PRO A 249 -0.11 21.22 -0.67
C PRO A 249 1.02 22.19 -1.02
N LEU A 250 0.65 23.41 -1.43
CA LEU A 250 1.59 24.53 -1.48
C LEU A 250 2.30 24.57 -0.12
N VAL A 251 3.61 24.33 -0.14
CA VAL A 251 4.47 24.68 0.98
C VAL A 251 4.25 26.16 1.20
N SER A 252 3.62 26.54 2.30
CA SER A 252 3.71 27.89 2.82
C SER A 252 5.17 28.10 3.19
N ARG A 253 5.96 28.62 2.24
CA ARG A 253 7.11 29.43 2.60
C ARG A 253 6.52 30.70 3.21
N GLU A 254 6.43 30.72 4.52
CA GLU A 254 6.54 31.98 5.26
C GLU A 254 7.85 32.61 4.78
N THR A 255 7.71 33.69 4.01
CA THR A 255 8.78 34.66 3.79
C THR A 255 8.94 35.45 5.07
N GLU A 256 10.14 35.34 5.65
CA GLU A 256 10.80 36.24 6.64
C GLU A 256 10.03 36.67 7.89
#